data_AF-K9KB18-F1
#
_entry.id   AF-K9KB18-F1
#
_cell.length_a   1.000
_cell.length_b   1.000
_cell.length_c   1.000
_cell.angle_alpha   90.00
_cell.angle_beta   90.00
_cell.angle_gamma   90.00
#
_symmetry.space_group_name_H-M   'P 1'
#
loop_
_entity.id
_entity.type
_entity.pdbx_description
1 polymer ?
#
loop_
_entity_poly.entity_id
_entity_poly.type
_entity_poly.pdbx_seq_one_letter_code
_entity_poly.pdbx_strand_id
1 'polypeptide(L)' 'IRVILDMEDKTLAFERGYEFLGVAFRGLPKACLYPAVSAVYGNTEVTLVYLGKPLDG' A
#
# COMPACT_ATOMS: atom_id res chain seq x y z
N ILE A 1 2.38 -0.19 9.76
CA ILE A 1 1.21 0.20 8.96
C ILE A 1 1.16 -0.71 7.75
N ARG A 2 -0.02 -1.17 7.34
CA ARG A 2 -0.22 -1.90 6.08
C ARG A 2 -0.81 -0.96 5.05
N VAL A 3 -0.37 -1.11 3.80
CA VAL A 3 -0.93 -0.44 2.64
C VAL A 3 -1.71 -1.47 1.87
N ILE A 4 -2.98 -1.20 1.60
CA ILE A 4 -3.90 -2.11 0.91
C ILE A 4 -4.24 -1.46 -0.43
N LEU A 5 -3.81 -2.08 -1.51
CA LEU A 5 -4.09 -1.66 -2.88
C LEU A 5 -5.09 -2.62 -3.52
N ASP A 6 -6.27 -2.10 -3.83
CA ASP A 6 -7.30 -2.83 -4.56
C ASP A 6 -7.46 -2.25 -5.97
N MET A 7 -7.03 -3.03 -6.97
CA MET A 7 -7.09 -2.64 -8.37
C MET A 7 -8.40 -3.04 -9.07
N GLU A 8 -9.26 -3.84 -8.43
CA GLU A 8 -10.61 -4.18 -8.92
C GLU A 8 -11.57 -3.04 -8.56
N ASP A 9 -11.66 -2.71 -7.27
CA ASP A 9 -12.50 -1.63 -6.75
C ASP A 9 -11.88 -0.23 -6.88
N LYS A 10 -10.63 -0.16 -7.35
CA LYS A 10 -9.88 1.09 -7.57
C LYS A 10 -9.74 1.92 -6.29
N THR A 11 -9.34 1.27 -5.21
CA THR A 11 -9.15 1.92 -3.90
C THR A 11 -7.76 1.70 -3.30
N LEU A 12 -7.32 2.67 -2.51
CA LEU A 12 -6.15 2.57 -1.65
C LEU A 12 -6.56 2.83 -0.22
N ALA A 13 -6.19 1.94 0.70
CA ALA A 13 -6.55 2.02 2.11
C ALA A 13 -5.36 1.70 3.02
N PHE A 14 -5.51 2.00 4.32
CA PHE A 14 -4.48 1.78 5.32
C PHE A 14 -5.02 1.03 6.54
N GLU A 15 -4.17 0.23 7.15
CA GLU A 15 -4.47 -0.49 8.39
C GLU A 15 -3.32 -0.32 9.39
N ARG A 16 -3.64 -0.13 10.67
CA ARG A 16 -2.66 -0.06 11.75
C ARG A 16 -3.00 -1.09 12.83
N GLY A 17 -2.12 -2.07 13.01
CA GLY A 17 -2.26 -3.03 14.11
C GLY A 17 -3.63 -3.73 14.14
N TYR A 18 -4.10 -4.21 12.98
CA TYR A 18 -5.41 -4.85 12.78
C TYR A 18 -6.64 -3.92 12.83
N GLU A 19 -6.45 -2.61 13.00
CA GLU A 19 -7.50 -1.62 12.84
C GLU A 19 -7.51 -1.07 11.41
N PHE A 20 -8.63 -1.27 10.71
CA PHE A 20 -8.84 -0.69 9.37
C PHE A 20 -9.18 0.79 9.49
N LEU A 21 -8.35 1.65 8.88
CA LEU A 21 -8.48 3.10 8.98
C LEU A 21 -9.39 3.72 7.92
N GLY A 22 -10.03 2.89 7.09
CA GLY A 22 -10.88 3.34 5.99
C GLY A 22 -10.15 3.49 4.65
N VAL A 23 -10.93 3.78 3.61
CA VAL A 23 -10.44 4.04 2.25
C VAL A 23 -9.89 5.47 2.17
N ALA A 24 -8.62 5.61 1.79
CA ALA A 24 -7.97 6.90 1.62
C ALA A 24 -8.18 7.49 0.21
N PHE A 25 -8.15 6.64 -0.83
CA PHE A 25 -8.35 7.06 -2.21
C PHE A 25 -9.33 6.14 -2.94
N ARG A 26 -10.14 6.73 -3.82
CA ARG A 26 -11.09 6.05 -4.72
C ARG A 26 -10.85 6.51 -6.16
N GLY A 27 -11.22 5.68 -7.13
CA GLY A 27 -11.09 6.02 -8.54
C GLY A 27 -9.63 5.99 -9.02
N LEU A 28 -8.83 5.07 -8.48
CA LEU A 28 -7.46 4.84 -8.96
C LEU A 28 -7.42 4.64 -10.49
N PRO A 29 -6.39 5.17 -11.17
CA PRO A 29 -6.29 5.11 -12.62
C PRO A 29 -6.19 3.66 -13.12
N LYS A 30 -6.54 3.44 -14.39
CA LYS A 30 -6.31 2.18 -15.11
C LYS A 30 -4.84 2.07 -15.55
N ALA A 31 -3.93 2.11 -14.59
CA ALA A 31 -2.49 2.01 -14.81
C ALA A 31 -1.87 1.02 -13.82
N CYS A 32 -0.67 0.55 -14.13
CA CYS A 32 0.12 -0.20 -13.17
C CYS A 32 0.62 0.75 -12.07
N LEU A 33 0.27 0.47 -10.82
CA LEU A 33 0.69 1.24 -9.65
C LEU A 33 1.76 0.46 -8.89
N TYR A 34 2.73 1.18 -8.35
CA TYR A 34 3.86 0.62 -7.61
C TYR A 34 3.87 1.16 -6.17
N PRO A 35 4.32 0.36 -5.19
CA PRO A 35 4.57 0.87 -3.85
C PRO A 35 5.63 1.97 -3.90
N ALA A 36 5.36 3.11 -3.26
CA ALA A 36 6.26 4.26 -3.24
C ALA A 36 6.33 4.85 -1.83
N VAL A 37 7.54 5.29 -1.44
CA VAL A 37 7.80 5.99 -0.17
C VAL A 37 8.74 7.14 -0.45
N SER A 38 8.54 8.27 0.24
CA SER A 38 9.44 9.42 0.22
C SER A 38 9.78 9.81 1.65
N ALA A 39 11.05 10.10 1.91
CA ALA A 39 11.56 10.51 3.22
C ALA A 39 12.41 11.77 3.06
N VAL A 40 12.29 12.69 4.02
CA VAL A 40 13.04 13.97 4.02
C VAL A 40 14.11 14.03 5.10
N TYR A 41 14.14 13.06 6.00
CA TYR A 41 15.03 13.05 7.16
C TYR A 41 16.23 12.12 6.93
N GLY A 42 17.43 12.60 7.26
CA GLY A 42 18.66 11.82 7.15
C GLY A 42 18.64 10.59 8.06
N ASN A 43 19.30 9.51 7.63
CA ASN A 43 19.33 8.22 8.35
C ASN A 43 17.96 7.55 8.56
N THR A 44 16.99 7.83 7.69
CA THR A 44 15.70 7.11 7.70
C THR A 44 15.86 5.78 6.98
N GLU A 45 15.56 4.68 7.67
CA GLU A 45 15.45 3.36 7.06
C GLU A 45 13.97 2.97 6.93
N VAL A 46 13.58 2.51 5.75
CA VAL A 46 12.22 2.06 5.47
C VAL A 46 12.26 0.64 4.94
N THR A 47 11.52 -0.26 5.58
CA THR A 47 11.31 -1.64 5.11
C THR A 47 9.93 -1.77 4.51
N LEU A 48 9.84 -2.34 3.31
CA LEU A 48 8.58 -2.66 2.64
C LEU A 48 8.48 -4.16 2.42
N VAL A 49 7.48 -4.79 3.02
CA VAL A 49 7.23 -6.23 2.93
C VAL A 49 5.92 -6.44 2.18
N TYR A 50 5.97 -7.18 1.07
CA TYR A 50 4.77 -7.56 0.33
C TYR A 50 4.05 -8.70 1.05
N LEU A 51 2.74 -8.51 1.32
CA LEU A 51 1.90 -9.45 2.07
C LEU A 51 0.85 -10.17 1.20
N GLY A 52 0.77 -9.85 -0.10
CA GLY A 52 -0.18 -10.46 -1.02
C GLY A 52 0.16 -11.93 -1.29
N LYS A 53 -0.71 -12.60 -2.08
CA LYS A 53 -0.49 -13.99 -2.47
C LYS A 53 0.92 -14.17 -3.06
N PRO A 54 1.63 -15.27 -2.75
CA PRO A 54 2.87 -15.59 -3.44
C PRO A 54 2.61 -15.70 -4.93
N LEU A 55 3.56 -15.19 -5.73
CA LEU A 55 3.73 -15.63 -7.12
C LEU A 55 4.22 -17.07 -7.03
N ASP A 56 3.51 -17.98 -7.67
CA ASP A 56 3.80 -19.40 -7.91
C ASP A 56 5.19 -19.89 -7.46
N GLY A 57 5.19 -20.89 -6.57
CA GLY A 57 6.34 -21.78 -6.35
C GLY A 57 6.36 -22.91 -7.37
#